data_AF-H3AMT3-F1
#
_entry.id   AF-H3AMT3-F1
#
_cell.length_a   1.000
_cell.length_b   1.000
_cell.length_c   1.000
_cell.angle_alpha   90.00
_cell.angle_beta   90.00
_cell.angle_gamma   90.00
#
_symmetry.space_group_name_H-M   'P 1'
#
loop_
_entity.id
_entity.type
_entity.pdbx_description
1 polymer ?
#
loop_
_entity_poly.entity_id
_entity_poly.type
_entity_poly.pdbx_seq_one_letter_code
_entity_poly.pdbx_strand_id
1 'polypeptide(L)'
;MQREDEEAAAAAAAARRLIESAQRLLHVGKTQQALNLLYRAQKIYPTASAKALIHAITRNGSSAGGSYRRPDFSGTGDSKRSRKEERCENEGAEIGGEMTTSYTEEQLQGVQRIKKCRDYYEILGVDKDASDEDLKRSYRKLALKFHPDKNHAPGATEAFKAIGNAYGVLSNPEKRKRYDQFGSEEQMAHATHNPHHNYYREFEMDITPEELFNLFFGGRFPTGDIHVYTNGRTYTHFYQRCRRMNERREQEQEENRTPGTYSAFIQLLPILLLVLVSVVAQMMATNPPYSLSHKPSIGHIISRETQNLKVPYFVDKGFEGEYKTAAALEELEKSVENDYIDYLQTNCWREKQQKSDLTNLANLYRDERLKQRANSLKLENCEKLSRLVEIQRRG
;
A
#
# COMPACT_ATOMS: atom_id res chain seq x y z
N MET A 1 0.09 -23.16 46.69
CA MET A 1 -1.17 -22.81 47.37
C MET A 1 -1.14 -21.40 47.96
N GLN A 2 -0.66 -21.14 49.19
CA GLN A 2 -0.77 -19.78 49.79
C GLN A 2 -0.13 -18.63 48.98
N ARG A 3 1.00 -18.86 48.28
CA ARG A 3 1.64 -17.82 47.43
C ARG A 3 0.90 -17.53 46.12
N GLU A 4 0.27 -18.53 45.52
CA GLU A 4 -0.45 -18.38 44.25
C GLU A 4 -1.79 -17.67 44.47
N ASP A 5 -2.42 -17.90 45.63
CA ASP A 5 -3.64 -17.20 46.03
C ASP A 5 -3.38 -15.71 46.33
N GLU A 6 -2.21 -15.37 46.89
CA GLU A 6 -1.80 -14.00 47.17
C GLU A 6 -1.48 -13.20 45.88
N GLU A 7 -0.80 -13.84 44.92
CA GLU A 7 -0.51 -13.25 43.61
C GLU A 7 -1.79 -13.01 42.78
N ALA A 8 -2.73 -13.96 42.81
CA ALA A 8 -4.03 -13.81 42.17
C ALA A 8 -4.87 -12.68 42.80
N ALA A 9 -4.83 -12.52 44.13
CA ALA A 9 -5.49 -11.43 44.84
C ALA A 9 -4.90 -10.05 44.49
N ALA A 10 -3.58 -9.96 44.37
CA ALA A 10 -2.89 -8.74 43.95
C ALA A 10 -3.23 -8.35 42.50
N ALA A 11 -3.25 -9.32 41.58
CA ALA A 11 -3.64 -9.11 40.19
C ALA A 11 -5.11 -8.65 40.06
N ALA A 12 -6.02 -9.23 40.85
CA ALA A 12 -7.42 -8.83 40.90
C ALA A 12 -7.61 -7.39 41.43
N ALA A 13 -6.84 -6.98 42.45
CA ALA A 13 -6.87 -5.62 42.97
C ALA A 13 -6.35 -4.58 41.96
N ALA A 14 -5.28 -4.91 41.24
CA ALA A 14 -4.75 -4.06 40.16
C ALA A 14 -5.76 -3.86 39.02
N ALA A 15 -6.46 -4.93 38.61
CA ALA A 15 -7.50 -4.86 37.59
C ALA A 15 -8.68 -3.97 38.01
N ARG A 16 -9.12 -4.01 39.28
CA ARG A 16 -10.21 -3.16 39.80
C ARG A 16 -9.88 -1.66 39.71
N ARG A 17 -8.65 -1.26 40.08
CA ARG A 17 -8.20 0.16 39.99
C ARG A 17 -8.21 0.69 38.55
N LEU A 18 -7.88 -0.16 37.58
CA LEU A 18 -7.93 0.19 36.16
C LEU A 18 -9.37 0.37 35.66
N ILE A 19 -10.30 -0.48 36.13
CA ILE A 19 -11.73 -0.38 35.80
C ILE A 19 -12.35 0.90 36.36
N GLU A 20 -12.06 1.27 37.61
CA GLU A 20 -12.53 2.54 38.21
C GLU A 20 -11.99 3.78 37.47
N SER A 21 -10.74 3.71 37.02
CA SER A 21 -10.13 4.79 36.23
C SER A 21 -10.79 4.89 34.84
N ALA A 22 -11.11 3.75 34.22
CA ALA A 22 -11.87 3.73 32.97
C ALA A 22 -13.28 4.31 33.13
N GLN A 23 -14.00 4.01 34.22
CA GLN A 23 -15.32 4.59 34.51
C GLN A 23 -15.26 6.12 34.64
N ARG A 24 -14.25 6.66 35.35
CA ARG A 24 -14.03 8.12 35.42
C ARG A 24 -13.79 8.74 34.05
N LEU A 25 -13.03 8.09 33.17
CA LEU A 25 -12.81 8.57 31.80
C LEU A 25 -14.07 8.51 30.92
N LEU A 26 -14.97 7.56 31.18
CA LEU A 26 -16.27 7.50 30.49
C LEU A 26 -17.16 8.68 30.86
N HIS A 27 -17.17 9.12 32.13
CA HIS A 27 -17.89 10.33 32.55
C HIS A 27 -17.34 11.61 31.90
N VAL A 28 -16.04 11.63 31.57
CA VAL A 28 -15.39 12.76 30.88
C VAL A 28 -15.54 12.66 29.34
N GLY A 29 -16.13 11.58 28.81
CA GLY A 29 -16.34 11.38 27.38
C GLY A 29 -15.12 10.84 26.60
N LYS A 30 -14.04 10.44 27.29
CA LYS A 30 -12.82 9.89 26.67
C LYS A 30 -12.92 8.37 26.47
N THR A 31 -13.83 7.94 25.60
CA THR A 31 -14.20 6.53 25.38
C THR A 31 -13.04 5.65 24.91
N GLN A 32 -12.17 6.15 24.03
CA GLN A 32 -11.01 5.38 23.51
C GLN A 32 -9.95 5.09 24.58
N GLN A 33 -9.70 6.07 25.46
CA GLN A 33 -8.76 5.90 26.57
C GLN A 33 -9.31 4.92 27.61
N ALA A 34 -10.62 4.99 27.87
CA ALA A 34 -11.31 4.02 28.73
C ALA A 34 -11.23 2.59 28.18
N LEU A 35 -11.42 2.39 26.87
CA LEU A 35 -11.31 1.06 26.23
C LEU A 35 -9.91 0.46 26.40
N ASN A 36 -8.84 1.25 26.20
CA ASN A 36 -7.46 0.76 26.35
C ASN A 36 -7.20 0.29 27.80
N LEU A 37 -7.64 1.05 28.80
CA LEU A 37 -7.53 0.65 30.21
C LEU A 37 -8.31 -0.63 30.53
N LEU A 38 -9.50 -0.83 29.94
CA LEU A 38 -10.30 -2.03 30.14
C LEU A 38 -9.66 -3.27 29.50
N TYR A 39 -9.07 -3.15 28.31
CA TYR A 39 -8.32 -4.26 27.69
C TYR A 39 -7.08 -4.62 28.50
N ARG A 40 -6.36 -3.63 29.04
CA ARG A 40 -5.23 -3.86 29.94
C ARG A 40 -5.66 -4.55 31.22
N ALA A 41 -6.79 -4.15 31.82
CA ALA A 41 -7.35 -4.83 32.99
C ALA A 41 -7.70 -6.29 32.70
N GLN A 42 -8.30 -6.58 31.53
CA GLN A 42 -8.64 -7.93 31.11
C GLN A 42 -7.40 -8.83 30.88
N LYS A 43 -6.29 -8.26 30.41
CA LYS A 43 -5.02 -8.97 30.22
C LYS A 43 -4.34 -9.31 31.56
N ILE A 44 -4.48 -8.45 32.57
CA ILE A 44 -3.91 -8.65 33.91
C ILE A 44 -4.74 -9.68 34.69
N TYR A 45 -6.07 -9.51 34.74
CA TYR A 45 -6.96 -10.45 35.40
C TYR A 45 -8.36 -10.43 34.74
N PRO A 46 -8.82 -11.55 34.14
CA PRO A 46 -10.06 -11.60 33.37
C PRO A 46 -11.28 -11.42 34.28
N THR A 47 -11.79 -10.19 34.35
CA THR A 47 -12.95 -9.82 35.18
C THR A 47 -14.22 -9.70 34.35
N ALA A 48 -15.35 -10.18 34.88
CA ALA A 48 -16.66 -10.03 34.22
C ALA A 48 -17.05 -8.56 34.01
N SER A 49 -16.71 -7.69 34.96
CA SER A 49 -16.97 -6.25 34.90
C SER A 49 -16.25 -5.57 33.72
N ALA A 50 -14.96 -5.88 33.49
CA ALA A 50 -14.21 -5.33 32.37
C ALA A 50 -14.82 -5.76 31.02
N LYS A 51 -15.18 -7.04 30.87
CA LYS A 51 -15.84 -7.55 29.65
C LYS A 51 -17.19 -6.90 29.40
N ALA A 52 -18.01 -6.70 30.44
CA ALA A 52 -19.31 -6.05 30.33
C ALA A 52 -19.18 -4.58 29.88
N LEU A 53 -18.22 -3.84 30.43
CA LEU A 53 -17.97 -2.44 30.06
C LEU A 53 -17.42 -2.31 28.62
N ILE A 54 -16.51 -3.19 28.21
CA ILE A 54 -16.01 -3.22 26.81
C ILE A 54 -17.19 -3.45 25.87
N HIS A 55 -18.03 -4.46 26.14
CA HIS A 55 -19.19 -4.75 25.32
C HIS A 55 -20.21 -3.60 25.29
N ALA A 56 -20.44 -2.92 26.41
CA ALA A 56 -21.33 -1.77 26.48
C ALA A 56 -20.81 -0.58 25.64
N ILE A 57 -19.52 -0.28 25.69
CA ILE A 57 -18.91 0.81 24.91
C ILE A 57 -18.90 0.45 23.42
N THR A 58 -18.56 -0.79 23.06
CA THR A 58 -18.54 -1.24 21.67
C THR A 58 -19.96 -1.26 21.09
N ARG A 59 -20.96 -1.69 21.85
CA ARG A 59 -22.37 -1.69 21.42
C ARG A 59 -22.95 -0.29 21.25
N ASN A 60 -22.64 0.64 22.16
CA ASN A 60 -23.09 2.04 22.05
C ASN A 60 -22.32 2.82 20.97
N GLY A 61 -21.06 2.46 20.70
CA GLY A 61 -20.28 2.99 19.57
C GLY A 61 -20.74 2.47 18.20
N SER A 62 -21.54 1.41 18.17
CA SER A 62 -22.08 0.79 16.94
C SER A 62 -23.51 1.22 16.61
N SER A 63 -24.08 2.22 17.29
CA SER A 63 -25.40 2.78 16.97
C SER A 63 -25.37 4.30 16.99
N ALA A 64 -24.79 4.88 15.94
CA ALA A 64 -24.94 6.30 15.61
C ALA A 64 -25.07 6.47 14.09
N GLY A 65 -26.09 5.83 13.52
CA GLY A 65 -26.69 6.18 12.24
C GLY A 65 -28.21 6.15 12.43
N GLY A 66 -28.84 7.33 12.43
CA GLY A 66 -30.29 7.47 12.29
C GLY A 66 -31.11 7.62 13.58
N SER A 67 -31.56 8.86 13.80
CA SER A 67 -32.85 9.27 14.41
C SER A 67 -33.20 8.78 15.82
N TYR A 68 -33.41 9.70 16.77
CA TYR A 68 -34.69 9.81 17.47
C TYR A 68 -34.86 11.20 18.14
N ARG A 69 -35.96 11.83 17.74
CA ARG A 69 -36.91 12.69 18.46
C ARG A 69 -36.47 13.45 19.72
N ARG A 70 -36.78 14.76 19.67
CA ARG A 70 -36.99 15.67 20.81
C ARG A 70 -37.84 15.06 21.93
N PRO A 71 -37.67 15.59 23.15
CA PRO A 71 -38.81 16.17 23.86
C PRO A 71 -38.62 17.67 24.06
N ASP A 72 -39.69 18.43 23.79
CA ASP A 72 -39.86 19.83 24.14
C ASP A 72 -39.91 20.01 25.67
N PHE A 73 -39.26 21.06 26.19
CA PHE A 73 -39.92 21.98 27.12
C PHE A 73 -39.23 23.36 27.12
N SER A 74 -40.07 24.37 26.89
CA SER A 74 -39.90 25.81 27.06
C SER A 74 -39.39 26.22 28.47
N GLY A 75 -38.70 27.34 28.69
CA GLY A 75 -38.54 28.48 27.80
C GLY A 75 -37.73 29.64 28.42
N THR A 76 -37.68 30.70 27.62
CA THR A 76 -37.57 32.14 27.92
C THR A 76 -36.32 32.70 28.63
N GLY A 77 -35.65 33.64 27.94
CA GLY A 77 -34.67 34.57 28.49
C GLY A 77 -33.91 35.31 27.38
N ASP A 78 -34.31 36.54 27.14
CA ASP A 78 -34.00 37.41 26.00
C ASP A 78 -32.63 38.15 26.12
N SER A 79 -32.19 38.73 25.00
CA SER A 79 -31.35 39.93 24.86
C SER A 79 -29.81 39.89 24.85
N LYS A 80 -29.31 40.26 23.67
CA LYS A 80 -28.35 41.35 23.35
C LYS A 80 -26.84 41.19 23.64
N ARG A 81 -26.12 41.49 22.54
CA ARG A 81 -24.95 42.39 22.39
C ARG A 81 -23.52 41.83 22.49
N SER A 82 -22.81 42.13 21.40
CA SER A 82 -21.53 42.82 21.31
C SER A 82 -20.25 42.07 21.68
N ARG A 83 -19.51 41.78 20.61
CA ARG A 83 -18.07 41.97 20.44
C ARG A 83 -17.49 43.03 21.39
N LYS A 84 -16.47 42.64 22.16
CA LYS A 84 -15.33 43.49 22.54
C LYS A 84 -14.13 42.60 22.86
N GLU A 85 -12.99 42.95 22.28
CA GLU A 85 -11.66 42.51 22.68
C GLU A 85 -11.38 42.96 24.12
N GLU A 86 -10.70 42.13 24.91
CA GLU A 86 -9.70 42.64 25.84
C GLU A 86 -8.69 41.55 26.23
N ARG A 87 -7.45 42.03 26.19
CA ARG A 87 -6.16 41.44 26.52
C ARG A 87 -5.90 41.68 28.01
N CYS A 88 -5.26 40.73 28.69
CA CYS A 88 -4.25 40.91 29.76
C CYS A 88 -3.82 39.49 30.17
N GLU A 89 -2.60 39.06 29.88
CA GLU A 89 -1.34 39.38 30.56
C GLU A 89 -0.95 38.30 31.56
N ASN A 90 0.34 37.98 31.49
CA ASN A 90 1.06 36.94 32.18
C ASN A 90 1.09 37.12 33.69
N GLU A 91 1.18 35.99 34.40
CA GLU A 91 2.27 35.58 35.30
C GLU A 91 1.89 34.14 35.73
N GLY A 92 2.69 33.08 35.58
CA GLY A 92 4.12 32.95 35.73
C GLY A 92 4.38 31.90 36.83
N ALA A 93 4.30 30.61 36.49
CA ALA A 93 4.88 29.54 37.31
C ALA A 93 5.11 28.29 36.45
N GLU A 94 6.39 28.06 36.18
CA GLU A 94 6.98 26.97 35.42
C GLU A 94 6.68 25.60 36.04
N ILE A 95 6.35 24.60 35.22
CA ILE A 95 6.95 23.27 35.30
C ILE A 95 7.13 22.76 33.87
N GLY A 96 8.39 22.77 33.43
CA GLY A 96 8.84 22.10 32.22
C GLY A 96 8.64 20.58 32.31
N GLY A 97 8.15 20.00 31.22
CA GLY A 97 8.12 18.57 30.99
C GLY A 97 8.51 18.32 29.54
N GLU A 98 9.83 18.14 29.33
CA GLU A 98 10.44 17.72 28.07
C GLU A 98 9.68 16.53 27.46
N MET A 99 9.01 16.77 26.33
CA MET A 99 8.82 15.71 25.35
C MET A 99 10.10 15.69 24.52
N THR A 100 11.01 14.78 24.88
CA THR A 100 12.27 14.53 24.15
C THR A 100 11.92 14.10 22.74
N THR A 101 11.85 15.09 21.85
CA THR A 101 11.58 14.85 20.45
C THR A 101 12.91 14.52 19.82
N SER A 102 13.06 13.29 19.32
CA SER A 102 14.30 12.72 18.81
C SER A 102 14.66 13.30 17.43
N TYR A 103 14.83 14.62 17.35
CA TYR A 103 15.36 15.29 16.18
C TYR A 103 16.43 16.31 16.61
N THR A 104 17.41 16.54 15.74
CA THR A 104 18.42 17.57 15.98
C THR A 104 17.90 18.94 15.56
N GLU A 105 18.38 20.01 16.20
CA GLU A 105 18.03 21.38 15.82
C GLU A 105 18.41 21.68 14.36
N GLU A 106 19.49 21.08 13.87
CA GLU A 106 19.92 21.13 12.48
C GLU A 106 18.89 20.50 11.51
N GLN A 107 18.22 19.41 11.92
CA GLN A 107 17.18 18.76 11.11
C GLN A 107 15.95 19.65 10.96
N LEU A 108 15.54 20.34 12.03
CA LEU A 108 14.45 21.32 12.00
C LEU A 108 14.76 22.49 11.06
N GLN A 109 15.95 23.10 11.21
CA GLN A 109 16.37 24.22 10.38
C GLN A 109 16.46 23.82 8.89
N GLY A 110 16.94 22.60 8.61
CA GLY A 110 16.98 22.04 7.27
C GLY A 110 15.59 21.89 6.63
N VAL A 111 14.62 21.37 7.38
CA VAL A 111 13.22 21.23 6.91
C VAL A 111 12.61 22.60 6.64
N GLN A 112 12.81 23.56 7.54
CA GLN A 112 12.28 24.92 7.40
C GLN A 112 12.88 25.64 6.18
N ARG A 113 14.17 25.45 5.91
CA ARG A 113 14.83 26.01 4.73
C ARG A 113 14.21 25.49 3.44
N ILE A 114 14.05 24.17 3.30
CA ILE A 114 13.47 23.56 2.10
C ILE A 114 12.02 24.00 1.89
N LYS A 115 11.25 24.14 2.97
CA LYS A 115 9.87 24.64 2.88
C LYS A 115 9.78 26.12 2.51
N LYS A 116 10.81 26.92 2.78
CA LYS A 116 10.85 28.35 2.48
C LYS A 116 11.30 28.63 1.05
N CYS A 117 12.15 27.78 0.49
CA CYS A 117 12.60 27.88 -0.90
C CYS A 117 11.51 27.41 -1.87
N ARG A 118 11.27 28.20 -2.92
CA ARG A 118 10.32 27.87 -4.01
C ARG A 118 11.01 27.42 -5.29
N ASP A 119 12.31 27.65 -5.39
CA ASP A 119 13.11 27.28 -6.56
C ASP A 119 13.69 25.88 -6.43
N TYR A 120 13.54 25.05 -7.47
CA TYR A 120 14.02 23.67 -7.49
C TYR A 120 15.55 23.55 -7.33
N TYR A 121 16.30 24.50 -7.90
CA TYR A 121 17.76 24.57 -7.73
C TYR A 121 18.14 24.88 -6.28
N GLU A 122 17.42 25.79 -5.61
CA GLU A 122 17.66 26.12 -4.20
C GLU A 122 17.26 24.98 -3.25
N ILE A 123 16.16 24.28 -3.55
CA ILE A 123 15.70 23.10 -2.81
C ILE A 123 16.75 22.00 -2.86
N LEU A 124 17.35 21.76 -4.03
CA LEU A 124 18.46 20.82 -4.19
C LEU A 124 19.80 21.40 -3.75
N GLY A 125 19.89 22.69 -3.45
CA GLY A 125 21.14 23.36 -3.06
C GLY A 125 22.23 23.29 -4.14
N VAL A 126 21.83 23.34 -5.41
CA VAL A 126 22.73 23.34 -6.58
C VAL A 126 22.61 24.64 -7.35
N ASP A 127 23.63 24.98 -8.13
CA ASP A 127 23.58 26.12 -9.05
C ASP A 127 22.69 25.83 -10.27
N LYS A 128 22.23 26.86 -10.97
CA LYS A 128 21.43 26.74 -12.19
C LYS A 128 22.22 26.07 -13.33
N ASP A 129 23.53 26.27 -13.35
CA ASP A 129 24.46 25.65 -14.30
C ASP A 129 24.94 24.25 -13.87
N ALA A 130 24.33 23.65 -12.84
CA ALA A 130 24.75 22.35 -12.34
C ALA A 130 24.57 21.22 -13.37
N SER A 131 25.55 20.31 -13.40
CA SER A 131 25.51 19.11 -14.24
C SER A 131 24.51 18.07 -13.72
N ASP A 132 24.07 17.14 -14.57
CA ASP A 132 23.16 16.07 -14.19
C ASP A 132 23.75 15.16 -13.09
N GLU A 133 25.08 15.00 -13.10
CA GLU A 133 25.81 14.29 -12.05
C GLU A 133 25.77 15.01 -10.70
N ASP A 134 25.84 16.34 -10.70
CA ASP A 134 25.72 17.17 -9.49
C ASP A 134 24.30 17.16 -8.94
N LEU A 135 23.28 17.19 -9.81
CA LEU A 135 21.87 17.02 -9.43
C LEU A 135 21.64 15.67 -8.74
N LYS A 136 22.16 14.59 -9.33
CA LYS A 136 22.05 13.23 -8.79
C LYS A 136 22.84 13.07 -7.49
N ARG A 137 24.00 13.72 -7.35
CA ARG A 137 24.80 13.72 -6.12
C ARG A 137 24.09 14.46 -5.00
N SER A 138 23.54 15.64 -5.29
CA SER A 138 22.83 16.43 -4.28
C SER A 138 21.53 15.78 -3.83
N TYR A 139 20.75 15.24 -4.78
CA TYR A 139 19.53 14.49 -4.48
C TYR A 139 19.81 13.31 -3.54
N ARG A 140 20.83 12.49 -3.81
CA ARG A 140 21.21 11.37 -2.94
C ARG A 140 21.58 11.84 -1.53
N LYS A 141 22.31 12.95 -1.41
CA LYS A 141 22.72 13.52 -0.13
C LYS A 141 21.51 14.04 0.67
N LEU A 142 20.55 14.69 0.01
CA LEU A 142 19.35 15.24 0.65
C LEU A 142 18.33 14.14 0.98
N ALA A 143 18.12 13.19 0.09
CA ALA A 143 17.22 12.05 0.31
C ALA A 143 17.64 11.22 1.54
N LEU A 144 18.94 11.02 1.76
CA LEU A 144 19.45 10.34 2.97
C LEU A 144 19.28 11.16 4.25
N LYS A 145 19.34 12.50 4.17
CA LYS A 145 19.20 13.42 5.31
C LYS A 145 17.74 13.66 5.71
N PHE A 146 16.83 13.64 4.75
CA PHE A 146 15.40 13.91 4.95
C PHE A 146 14.54 12.65 4.79
N HIS A 147 15.15 11.46 4.78
CA HIS A 147 14.41 10.21 4.74
C HIS A 147 13.48 10.10 5.97
N PRO A 148 12.20 9.71 5.80
CA PRO A 148 11.21 9.68 6.89
C PRO A 148 11.58 8.71 8.02
N ASP A 149 12.46 7.73 7.76
CA ASP A 149 12.98 6.79 8.75
C ASP A 149 14.11 7.38 9.62
N LYS A 150 14.83 8.39 9.13
CA LYS A 150 16.00 8.98 9.81
C LYS A 150 15.74 10.37 10.38
N ASN A 151 14.78 11.10 9.83
CA ASN A 151 14.44 12.45 10.25
C ASN A 151 12.97 12.53 10.67
N HIS A 152 12.76 12.66 11.98
CA HIS A 152 11.44 12.74 12.62
C HIS A 152 11.01 14.18 12.90
N ALA A 153 11.68 15.17 12.31
CA ALA A 153 11.33 16.58 12.47
C ALA A 153 9.95 16.90 11.84
N PRO A 154 9.14 17.78 12.46
CA PRO A 154 7.86 18.22 11.91
C PRO A 154 8.05 18.83 10.52
N GLY A 155 7.37 18.26 9.51
CA GLY A 155 7.46 18.71 8.12
C GLY A 155 8.57 18.04 7.29
N ALA A 156 9.32 17.08 7.83
CA ALA A 156 10.35 16.34 7.08
C ALA A 156 9.78 15.63 5.84
N THR A 157 8.57 15.07 5.94
CA THR A 157 7.87 14.44 4.81
C THR A 157 7.55 15.43 3.69
N GLU A 158 7.17 16.67 4.03
CA GLU A 158 6.89 17.71 3.04
C GLU A 158 8.17 18.19 2.36
N ALA A 159 9.25 18.38 3.12
CA ALA A 159 10.56 18.70 2.59
C ALA A 159 11.10 17.59 1.68
N PHE A 160 10.91 16.31 2.05
CA PHE A 160 11.30 15.17 1.23
C PHE A 160 10.52 15.13 -0.10
N LYS A 161 9.21 15.38 -0.07
CA LYS A 161 8.40 15.52 -1.29
C LYS A 161 8.89 16.65 -2.19
N ALA A 162 9.22 17.81 -1.62
CA ALA A 162 9.76 18.94 -2.36
C ALA A 162 11.12 18.60 -3.02
N ILE A 163 12.01 17.89 -2.32
CA ILE A 163 13.28 17.40 -2.88
C ILE A 163 13.04 16.44 -4.05
N GLY A 164 12.09 15.50 -3.90
CA GLY A 164 11.74 14.53 -4.95
C GLY A 164 11.18 15.21 -6.20
N ASN A 165 10.26 16.17 -6.02
CA ASN A 165 9.69 16.94 -7.13
C ASN A 165 10.76 17.77 -7.85
N ALA A 166 11.59 18.49 -7.10
CA ALA A 166 12.69 19.27 -7.66
C ALA A 166 13.64 18.41 -8.51
N TYR A 167 14.00 17.22 -8.02
CA TYR A 167 14.82 16.29 -8.80
C TYR A 167 14.09 15.75 -10.03
N GLY A 168 12.83 15.36 -9.93
CA GLY A 168 12.06 14.82 -11.07
C GLY A 168 11.85 15.81 -12.22
N VAL A 169 11.80 17.12 -11.92
CA VAL A 169 11.76 18.17 -12.94
C VAL A 169 13.15 18.46 -13.50
N LEU A 170 14.17 18.59 -12.64
CA LEU A 170 15.52 18.97 -13.07
C LEU A 170 16.33 17.82 -13.70
N SER A 171 16.01 16.56 -13.39
CA SER A 171 16.72 15.39 -13.93
C SER A 171 16.35 15.09 -15.39
N ASN A 172 15.21 15.58 -15.87
CA ASN A 172 14.79 15.39 -17.26
C ASN A 172 15.10 16.66 -18.06
N PRO A 173 15.92 16.60 -19.13
CA PRO A 173 16.36 17.79 -19.86
C PRO A 173 15.18 18.56 -20.50
N GLU A 174 14.12 17.88 -20.92
CA GLU A 174 12.93 18.54 -21.47
C GLU A 174 12.10 19.27 -20.40
N LYS A 175 12.05 18.73 -19.18
CA LYS A 175 11.31 19.33 -18.06
C LYS A 175 12.11 20.47 -17.45
N ARG A 176 13.43 20.30 -17.30
CA ARG A 176 14.38 21.34 -16.88
C ARG A 176 14.31 22.55 -17.81
N LYS A 177 14.37 22.34 -19.13
CA LYS A 177 14.24 23.43 -20.11
C LYS A 177 12.92 24.18 -20.00
N ARG A 178 11.81 23.48 -19.75
CA ARG A 178 10.50 24.11 -19.53
C ARG A 178 10.46 24.90 -18.23
N TYR A 179 11.01 24.35 -17.16
CA TYR A 179 11.13 25.03 -15.87
C TYR A 179 12.01 26.29 -15.98
N ASP A 180 13.14 26.23 -16.68
CA ASP A 180 14.03 27.36 -16.88
C ASP A 180 13.40 28.47 -17.75
N GLN A 181 12.47 28.11 -18.65
CA GLN A 181 11.76 29.04 -19.52
C GLN A 181 10.54 29.70 -18.88
N PHE A 182 9.79 28.97 -18.04
CA PHE A 182 8.51 29.42 -17.48
C PHE A 182 8.52 29.65 -15.96
N GLY A 183 9.61 29.31 -15.25
CA GLY A 183 9.73 29.43 -13.80
C GLY A 183 9.05 28.29 -13.03
N SER A 184 9.02 28.40 -11.69
CA SER A 184 8.30 27.47 -10.83
C SER A 184 6.79 27.55 -11.07
N GLU A 185 6.14 26.38 -11.15
CA GLU A 185 4.77 26.18 -11.66
C GLU A 185 3.68 27.05 -11.00
N GLU A 186 3.96 27.74 -9.90
CA GLU A 186 3.02 28.71 -9.31
C GLU A 186 2.69 29.89 -10.23
N GLN A 187 3.53 30.24 -11.21
CA GLN A 187 3.24 31.32 -12.17
C GLN A 187 2.44 30.88 -13.42
N MET A 188 2.31 29.57 -13.67
CA MET A 188 1.45 29.07 -14.76
C MET A 188 -0.03 28.97 -14.38
N ALA A 189 -0.36 29.09 -13.08
CA ALA A 189 -1.73 28.99 -12.58
C ALA A 189 -2.67 30.14 -13.02
N HIS A 190 -2.16 31.21 -13.66
CA HIS A 190 -2.95 32.39 -14.00
C HIS A 190 -3.06 32.76 -15.49
N ALA A 191 -2.47 32.01 -16.43
CA ALA A 191 -2.46 32.43 -17.84
C ALA A 191 -3.25 31.58 -18.83
N THR A 192 -3.67 30.35 -18.50
CA THR A 192 -4.41 29.51 -19.48
C THR A 192 -5.47 28.66 -18.79
N HIS A 193 -6.65 29.25 -18.63
CA HIS A 193 -7.88 28.51 -18.34
C HIS A 193 -8.27 27.70 -19.59
N ASN A 194 -7.76 26.48 -19.69
CA ASN A 194 -8.27 25.49 -20.63
C ASN A 194 -8.34 24.11 -19.93
N PRO A 195 -9.50 23.74 -19.36
CA PRO A 195 -9.61 22.61 -18.43
C PRO A 195 -9.69 21.23 -19.10
N HIS A 196 -9.15 21.05 -20.31
CA HIS A 196 -9.39 19.84 -21.09
C HIS A 196 -8.17 19.12 -21.70
N HIS A 197 -6.92 19.53 -21.41
CA HIS A 197 -5.77 18.90 -22.09
C HIS A 197 -4.56 18.48 -21.25
N ASN A 198 -4.71 18.27 -19.94
CA ASN A 198 -3.59 17.80 -19.12
C ASN A 198 -3.88 16.48 -18.36
N TYR A 199 -4.37 15.47 -19.09
CA TYR A 199 -4.65 14.14 -18.53
C TYR A 199 -3.61 13.07 -18.95
N TYR A 200 -2.54 13.43 -19.67
CA TYR A 200 -1.70 12.44 -20.39
C TYR A 200 -0.19 12.44 -20.07
N ARG A 201 0.30 13.11 -19.01
CA ARG A 201 1.75 13.08 -18.72
C ARG A 201 2.15 12.90 -17.25
N GLU A 202 1.25 12.39 -16.42
CA GLU A 202 1.50 11.97 -15.04
C GLU A 202 1.05 10.51 -14.85
N PHE A 203 1.51 9.61 -15.73
CA PHE A 203 1.17 8.20 -15.70
C PHE A 203 2.42 7.40 -16.07
N GLU A 204 3.23 7.11 -15.05
CA GLU A 204 4.38 6.20 -14.96
C GLU A 204 5.25 6.81 -13.85
N MET A 205 4.87 6.70 -12.57
CA MET A 205 4.82 5.49 -11.77
C MET A 205 3.85 5.72 -10.60
N ASP A 206 3.21 4.65 -10.14
CA ASP A 206 2.35 4.58 -8.93
C ASP A 206 0.86 4.87 -9.12
N ILE A 207 0.23 4.21 -10.10
CA ILE A 207 -1.18 3.83 -9.89
C ILE A 207 -1.15 2.63 -8.95
N THR A 208 -1.52 2.84 -7.69
CA THR A 208 -1.70 1.70 -6.79
C THR A 208 -2.86 0.82 -7.30
N PRO A 209 -2.83 -0.50 -7.12
CA PRO A 209 -3.95 -1.37 -7.51
C PRO A 209 -5.28 -0.91 -6.90
N GLU A 210 -5.23 -0.27 -5.74
CA GLU A 210 -6.36 0.34 -5.05
C GLU A 210 -6.89 1.60 -5.77
N GLU A 211 -6.02 2.43 -6.33
CA GLU A 211 -6.40 3.63 -7.10
C GLU A 211 -6.89 3.26 -8.51
N LEU A 212 -6.32 2.21 -9.13
CA LEU A 212 -6.85 1.61 -10.36
C LEU A 212 -8.24 0.97 -10.12
N PHE A 213 -8.41 0.28 -8.99
CA PHE A 213 -9.68 -0.31 -8.59
C PHE A 213 -10.71 0.78 -8.24
N ASN A 214 -10.33 1.85 -7.55
CA ASN A 214 -11.24 2.96 -7.22
C ASN A 214 -11.59 3.81 -8.44
N LEU A 215 -10.68 3.95 -9.42
CA LEU A 215 -10.94 4.59 -10.70
C LEU A 215 -11.94 3.79 -11.55
N PHE A 216 -11.92 2.46 -11.44
CA PHE A 216 -12.80 1.57 -12.21
C PHE A 216 -14.10 1.19 -11.48
N PHE A 217 -14.11 1.09 -10.14
CA PHE A 217 -15.23 0.61 -9.33
C PHE A 217 -15.73 1.60 -8.27
N GLY A 218 -14.97 2.65 -7.95
CA GLY A 218 -15.20 3.50 -6.78
C GLY A 218 -16.06 4.74 -7.00
N GLY A 219 -16.78 4.87 -8.13
CA GLY A 219 -17.33 6.18 -8.49
C GLY A 219 -18.63 6.27 -9.28
N ARG A 220 -19.43 5.21 -9.51
CA ARG A 220 -20.80 5.31 -10.10
C ARG A 220 -21.58 3.99 -10.27
N PHE A 221 -21.54 3.06 -9.30
CA PHE A 221 -22.48 1.93 -9.29
C PHE A 221 -23.78 2.32 -8.53
N PRO A 222 -24.99 1.99 -9.01
CA PRO A 222 -26.26 2.40 -8.40
C PRO A 222 -26.68 1.53 -7.20
N THR A 223 -25.80 0.69 -6.68
CA THR A 223 -26.10 -0.22 -5.57
C THR A 223 -25.13 -0.02 -4.42
N GLY A 224 -25.42 0.98 -3.58
CA GLY A 224 -24.93 1.09 -2.20
C GLY A 224 -23.47 1.49 -2.02
N ASP A 225 -23.24 2.42 -1.09
CA ASP A 225 -21.92 2.86 -0.63
C ASP A 225 -21.06 1.67 -0.15
N ILE A 226 -20.07 1.26 -0.94
CA ILE A 226 -19.01 0.36 -0.49
C ILE A 226 -17.90 1.23 0.11
N HIS A 227 -17.93 1.39 1.44
CA HIS A 227 -16.79 1.93 2.19
C HIS A 227 -15.69 0.87 2.29
N VAL A 228 -14.63 1.01 1.47
CA VAL A 228 -13.39 0.26 1.68
C VAL A 228 -12.67 0.86 2.90
N TYR A 229 -12.38 0.02 3.89
CA TYR A 229 -11.67 0.39 5.12
C TYR A 229 -10.28 0.96 4.81
N THR A 230 -10.11 2.26 4.98
CA THR A 230 -8.81 2.94 4.99
C THR A 230 -8.29 3.02 6.43
N ASN A 231 -7.22 2.26 6.73
CA ASN A 231 -6.41 2.45 7.93
C ASN A 231 -5.33 3.51 7.63
N GLY A 232 -5.71 4.78 7.71
CA GLY A 232 -4.79 5.89 7.41
C GLY A 232 -5.35 7.25 7.80
N ARG A 233 -5.80 7.40 9.05
CA ARG A 233 -6.27 8.69 9.57
C ARG A 233 -5.09 9.64 9.74
N THR A 234 -4.86 10.54 8.78
CA THR A 234 -4.37 11.92 9.04
C THR A 234 -4.22 12.83 7.82
N TYR A 235 -4.39 12.37 6.57
CA TYR A 235 -4.06 13.22 5.40
C TYR A 235 -5.25 13.78 4.60
N THR A 236 -6.50 13.51 4.96
CA THR A 236 -7.68 13.82 4.12
C THR A 236 -8.45 15.09 4.51
N HIS A 237 -8.07 15.81 5.57
CA HIS A 237 -8.85 16.97 6.03
C HIS A 237 -8.51 18.29 5.32
N PHE A 238 -7.35 18.41 4.67
CA PHE A 238 -6.95 19.67 4.02
C PHE A 238 -7.53 19.83 2.60
N TYR A 239 -7.65 18.73 1.85
CA TYR A 239 -8.19 18.75 0.47
C TYR A 239 -9.72 18.86 0.37
N GLN A 240 -10.46 18.55 1.44
CA GLN A 240 -11.93 18.62 1.42
C GLN A 240 -12.48 20.05 1.59
N ARG A 241 -11.67 20.99 2.11
CA ARG A 241 -12.15 22.35 2.41
C ARG A 241 -12.17 23.27 1.19
N CYS A 242 -11.29 23.07 0.22
CA CYS A 242 -11.29 23.84 -1.03
C CYS A 242 -12.32 23.37 -2.07
N ARG A 243 -12.85 22.13 -1.94
CA ARG A 243 -13.83 21.58 -2.88
C ARG A 243 -15.25 22.16 -2.72
N ARG A 244 -15.62 22.56 -1.49
CA ARG A 244 -16.96 23.10 -1.19
C ARG A 244 -17.23 24.54 -1.67
N MET A 245 -16.20 25.28 -2.09
CA MET A 245 -16.38 26.67 -2.55
C MET A 245 -16.59 26.76 -4.07
N ASN A 246 -16.04 25.81 -4.84
CA ASN A 246 -16.29 25.71 -6.29
C ASN A 246 -17.64 25.04 -6.63
N GLU A 247 -18.11 24.10 -5.80
CA GLU A 247 -19.38 23.39 -6.03
C GLU A 247 -20.64 24.27 -5.96
N ARG A 248 -20.55 25.50 -5.42
CA ARG A 248 -21.68 26.44 -5.34
C ARG A 248 -21.87 27.34 -6.58
N ARG A 249 -20.93 27.36 -7.53
CA ARG A 249 -21.06 28.13 -8.78
C ARG A 249 -21.46 27.28 -9.98
N GLU A 250 -21.39 25.95 -9.87
CA GLU A 250 -21.75 25.03 -10.96
C GLU A 250 -23.22 24.56 -10.89
N GLN A 251 -23.92 24.78 -9.77
CA GLN A 251 -25.31 24.33 -9.58
C GLN A 251 -26.39 25.15 -10.30
N GLU A 252 -26.08 26.33 -10.86
CA GLU A 252 -27.09 27.14 -11.59
C GLU A 252 -27.19 26.80 -13.09
N GLN A 253 -26.41 25.87 -13.63
CA GLN A 253 -26.40 25.57 -15.08
C GLN A 253 -26.83 24.16 -15.48
N GLU A 254 -27.12 23.26 -14.53
CA GLU A 254 -27.40 21.84 -14.83
C GLU A 254 -28.84 21.38 -14.57
N GLU A 255 -29.80 22.29 -14.34
CA GLU A 255 -31.22 21.94 -14.12
C GLU A 255 -31.98 21.58 -15.41
N ASN A 256 -31.34 21.55 -16.59
CA ASN A 256 -32.02 21.36 -17.87
C ASN A 256 -31.54 20.22 -18.77
N ARG A 257 -30.79 19.23 -18.24
CA ARG A 257 -30.48 18.00 -19.01
C ARG A 257 -31.07 16.77 -18.34
N THR A 258 -32.17 16.29 -18.92
CA THR A 258 -32.71 14.96 -18.67
C THR A 258 -31.59 13.92 -18.80
N PRO A 259 -31.31 13.08 -17.78
CA PRO A 259 -30.32 12.02 -17.90
C PRO A 259 -30.82 11.00 -18.92
N GLY A 260 -30.23 10.99 -20.11
CA GLY A 260 -30.57 10.03 -21.15
C GLY A 260 -30.20 8.61 -20.71
N THR A 261 -31.09 7.66 -20.96
CA THR A 261 -30.93 6.20 -20.76
C THR A 261 -29.60 5.64 -21.30
N TYR A 262 -28.97 6.35 -22.23
CA TYR A 262 -27.67 6.03 -22.83
C TYR A 262 -26.47 6.15 -21.86
N SER A 263 -26.59 6.82 -20.70
CA SER A 263 -25.48 6.93 -19.75
C SER A 263 -25.10 5.58 -19.11
N ALA A 264 -26.07 4.70 -18.91
CA ALA A 264 -25.84 3.37 -18.35
C ALA A 264 -25.08 2.45 -19.33
N PHE A 265 -25.34 2.57 -20.63
CA PHE A 265 -24.65 1.77 -21.65
C PHE A 265 -23.20 2.19 -21.83
N ILE A 266 -22.91 3.49 -21.78
CA ILE A 266 -21.53 4.01 -21.88
C ILE A 266 -20.70 3.58 -20.66
N GLN A 267 -21.32 3.44 -19.48
CA GLN A 267 -20.65 2.95 -18.26
C GLN A 267 -20.30 1.46 -18.31
N LEU A 268 -21.09 0.64 -19.01
CA LEU A 268 -20.83 -0.81 -19.13
C LEU A 268 -19.90 -1.16 -20.31
N LEU A 269 -19.71 -0.26 -21.26
CA LEU A 269 -18.88 -0.46 -22.44
C LEU A 269 -17.43 -0.88 -22.13
N PRO A 270 -16.68 -0.27 -21.18
CA PRO A 270 -15.33 -0.72 -20.86
C PRO A 270 -15.28 -2.12 -20.23
N ILE A 271 -16.26 -2.47 -19.41
CA ILE A 271 -16.37 -3.82 -18.81
C ILE A 271 -16.69 -4.83 -19.91
N LEU A 272 -17.64 -4.51 -20.78
CA LEU A 272 -18.04 -5.36 -21.89
C LEU A 272 -16.88 -5.55 -22.87
N LEU A 273 -16.10 -4.51 -23.14
CA LEU A 273 -14.90 -4.59 -23.97
C LEU A 273 -13.83 -5.47 -23.34
N LEU A 274 -13.57 -5.37 -22.04
CA LEU A 274 -12.62 -6.25 -21.34
C LEU A 274 -13.07 -7.71 -21.34
N VAL A 275 -14.36 -7.97 -21.10
CA VAL A 275 -14.93 -9.32 -21.19
C VAL A 275 -14.79 -9.85 -22.62
N LEU A 276 -15.10 -9.04 -23.63
CA LEU A 276 -15.04 -9.42 -25.03
C LEU A 276 -13.58 -9.69 -25.45
N VAL A 277 -12.63 -8.86 -25.06
CA VAL A 277 -11.19 -9.09 -25.28
C VAL A 277 -10.72 -10.36 -24.58
N SER A 278 -11.16 -10.61 -23.34
CA SER A 278 -10.81 -11.83 -22.61
C SER A 278 -11.35 -13.10 -23.29
N VAL A 279 -12.61 -13.07 -23.73
CA VAL A 279 -13.25 -14.19 -24.43
C VAL A 279 -12.60 -14.42 -25.79
N VAL A 280 -12.33 -13.36 -26.56
CA VAL A 280 -11.64 -13.46 -27.85
C VAL A 280 -10.22 -14.00 -27.66
N ALA A 281 -9.48 -13.52 -26.64
CA ALA A 281 -8.15 -14.03 -26.34
C ALA A 281 -8.17 -15.52 -25.93
N GLN A 282 -9.17 -15.96 -25.16
CA GLN A 282 -9.34 -17.37 -24.81
C GLN A 282 -9.70 -18.24 -26.02
N MET A 283 -10.50 -17.72 -26.96
CA MET A 283 -10.82 -18.41 -28.21
C MET A 283 -9.62 -18.50 -29.17
N MET A 284 -8.68 -17.55 -29.09
CA MET A 284 -7.45 -17.53 -29.88
C MET A 284 -6.26 -18.20 -29.19
N ALA A 285 -6.42 -18.67 -27.95
CA ALA A 285 -5.38 -19.41 -27.26
C ALA A 285 -5.21 -20.78 -27.94
N THR A 286 -4.17 -20.90 -28.77
CA THR A 286 -3.74 -22.19 -29.30
C THR A 286 -3.20 -23.04 -28.16
N ASN A 287 -3.61 -24.31 -28.10
CA ASN A 287 -3.05 -25.23 -27.11
C ASN A 287 -1.55 -25.39 -27.37
N PRO A 288 -0.71 -25.44 -26.32
CA PRO A 288 0.72 -25.65 -26.50
C PRO A 288 0.98 -27.02 -27.14
N PRO A 289 1.99 -27.16 -28.01
CA PRO A 289 2.24 -28.39 -28.77
C PRO A 289 2.68 -29.57 -27.90
N TYR A 290 3.20 -29.31 -26.70
CA TYR A 290 3.63 -30.33 -25.74
C TYR A 290 3.38 -29.91 -24.29
N SER A 291 3.59 -30.84 -23.37
CA SER A 291 3.67 -30.58 -21.93
C SER A 291 4.69 -31.48 -21.24
N LEU A 292 5.36 -30.98 -20.19
CA LEU A 292 6.34 -31.76 -19.40
C LEU A 292 5.68 -32.73 -18.39
N SER A 293 4.36 -32.70 -18.28
CA SER A 293 3.59 -33.51 -17.32
C SER A 293 2.36 -34.07 -18.00
N HIS A 294 1.97 -35.29 -17.65
CA HIS A 294 0.82 -35.96 -18.23
C HIS A 294 -0.48 -35.16 -17.97
N LYS A 295 -1.10 -34.64 -19.04
CA LYS A 295 -2.30 -33.79 -18.97
C LYS A 295 -3.39 -34.28 -19.95
N PRO A 296 -4.21 -35.26 -19.55
CA PRO A 296 -5.25 -35.82 -20.42
C PRO A 296 -6.36 -34.80 -20.74
N SER A 297 -6.54 -33.77 -19.91
CA SER A 297 -7.53 -32.71 -20.12
C SER A 297 -7.27 -31.85 -21.36
N ILE A 298 -6.02 -31.76 -21.81
CA ILE A 298 -5.60 -30.96 -22.98
C ILE A 298 -5.29 -31.86 -24.20
N GLY A 299 -5.29 -33.19 -24.02
CA GLY A 299 -4.95 -34.16 -25.07
C GLY A 299 -3.51 -34.66 -25.04
N HIS A 300 -2.64 -34.12 -24.17
CA HIS A 300 -1.24 -34.54 -24.02
C HIS A 300 -1.13 -35.87 -23.26
N ILE A 301 -1.33 -36.97 -23.99
CA ILE A 301 -1.39 -38.35 -23.44
C ILE A 301 -0.19 -39.18 -23.90
N ILE A 302 0.36 -38.89 -25.09
CA ILE A 302 1.42 -39.71 -25.69
C ILE A 302 2.76 -39.27 -25.11
N SER A 303 3.44 -40.17 -24.38
CA SER A 303 4.78 -39.93 -23.84
C SER A 303 5.84 -40.12 -24.93
N ARG A 304 6.75 -39.16 -25.04
CA ARG A 304 7.94 -39.19 -25.89
C ARG A 304 9.16 -38.77 -25.09
N GLU A 305 10.35 -39.07 -25.60
CA GLU A 305 11.62 -38.66 -25.00
C GLU A 305 12.44 -37.87 -26.03
N THR A 306 13.16 -36.84 -25.58
CA THR A 306 14.04 -36.05 -26.46
C THR A 306 15.29 -36.84 -26.84
N GLN A 307 15.88 -36.53 -28.00
CA GLN A 307 17.05 -37.28 -28.50
C GLN A 307 18.32 -37.07 -27.66
N ASN A 308 18.59 -35.84 -27.20
CA ASN A 308 19.85 -35.51 -26.53
C ASN A 308 19.81 -35.81 -25.04
N LEU A 309 18.87 -35.19 -24.33
CA LEU A 309 18.80 -35.27 -22.86
C LEU A 309 17.83 -36.33 -22.35
N LYS A 310 17.14 -37.06 -23.24
CA LYS A 310 16.13 -38.09 -22.91
C LYS A 310 15.09 -37.56 -21.92
N VAL A 311 14.65 -36.33 -22.14
CA VAL A 311 13.66 -35.67 -21.29
C VAL A 311 12.28 -36.19 -21.69
N PRO A 312 11.47 -36.74 -20.76
CA PRO A 312 10.12 -37.16 -21.07
C PRO A 312 9.19 -35.96 -21.25
N TYR A 313 8.45 -35.95 -22.36
CA TYR A 313 7.42 -34.94 -22.66
C TYR A 313 6.17 -35.60 -23.25
N PHE A 314 5.03 -34.93 -23.14
CA PHE A 314 3.73 -35.44 -23.55
C PHE A 314 3.15 -34.62 -24.69
N VAL A 315 2.68 -35.30 -25.73
CA VAL A 315 2.13 -34.71 -26.95
C VAL A 315 0.71 -35.20 -27.23
N ASP A 316 0.00 -34.47 -28.10
CA ASP A 316 -1.33 -34.85 -28.58
C ASP A 316 -1.27 -35.89 -29.71
N LYS A 317 -2.39 -36.54 -30.02
CA LYS A 317 -2.53 -37.56 -31.07
C LYS A 317 -2.23 -37.04 -32.47
N GLY A 318 -2.38 -35.73 -32.72
CA GLY A 318 -2.09 -35.08 -34.00
C GLY A 318 -0.60 -34.81 -34.25
N PHE A 319 0.26 -35.04 -33.26
CA PHE A 319 1.67 -34.63 -33.27
C PHE A 319 2.48 -35.17 -34.46
N GLU A 320 2.29 -36.44 -34.82
CA GLU A 320 2.99 -37.08 -35.95
C GLU A 320 2.61 -36.46 -37.31
N GLY A 321 1.45 -35.81 -37.38
CA GLY A 321 0.98 -35.11 -38.57
C GLY A 321 1.68 -33.75 -38.77
N GLU A 322 1.96 -33.05 -37.68
CA GLU A 322 2.51 -31.68 -37.66
C GLU A 322 4.05 -31.67 -37.73
N TYR A 323 4.72 -32.59 -37.03
CA TYR A 323 6.18 -32.61 -36.88
C TYR A 323 6.84 -33.75 -37.69
N LYS A 324 6.58 -33.81 -39.00
CA LYS A 324 7.14 -34.84 -39.90
C LYS A 324 8.61 -34.61 -40.26
N THR A 325 9.03 -33.34 -40.29
CA THR A 325 10.38 -32.95 -40.70
C THR A 325 11.33 -33.07 -39.51
N ALA A 326 12.48 -33.74 -39.71
CA ALA A 326 13.50 -33.90 -38.67
C ALA A 326 13.94 -32.56 -38.06
N ALA A 327 14.10 -31.52 -38.87
CA ALA A 327 14.48 -30.18 -38.41
C ALA A 327 13.42 -29.53 -37.48
N ALA A 328 12.13 -29.68 -37.80
CA ALA A 328 11.06 -29.12 -36.97
C ALA A 328 10.92 -29.88 -35.64
N LEU A 329 11.16 -31.20 -35.64
CA LEU A 329 11.19 -32.00 -34.44
C LEU A 329 12.41 -31.64 -33.56
N GLU A 330 13.58 -31.44 -34.15
CA GLU A 330 14.80 -31.05 -33.42
C GLU A 330 14.65 -29.68 -32.75
N GLU A 331 14.06 -28.69 -33.44
CA GLU A 331 13.78 -27.37 -32.88
C GLU A 331 12.81 -27.44 -31.70
N LEU A 332 11.76 -28.26 -31.83
CA LEU A 332 10.81 -28.50 -30.74
C LEU A 332 11.48 -29.18 -29.55
N GLU A 333 12.23 -30.27 -29.77
CA GLU A 333 12.92 -30.99 -28.70
C GLU A 333 13.93 -30.11 -27.98
N LYS A 334 14.61 -29.21 -28.71
CA LYS A 334 15.48 -28.20 -28.09
C LYS A 334 14.69 -27.24 -27.19
N SER A 335 13.49 -26.81 -27.59
CA SER A 335 12.61 -26.02 -26.73
C SER A 335 12.17 -26.80 -25.49
N VAL A 336 11.79 -28.07 -25.65
CA VAL A 336 11.41 -28.97 -24.54
C VAL A 336 12.55 -29.10 -23.54
N GLU A 337 13.78 -29.28 -24.02
CA GLU A 337 14.97 -29.41 -23.19
C GLU A 337 15.27 -28.14 -22.41
N ASN A 338 15.17 -26.97 -23.05
CA ASN A 338 15.35 -25.68 -22.38
C ASN A 338 14.29 -25.45 -21.29
N ASP A 339 13.02 -25.67 -21.61
CA ASP A 339 11.91 -25.51 -20.66
C ASP A 339 12.05 -26.47 -19.47
N TYR A 340 12.55 -27.69 -19.71
CA TYR A 340 12.82 -28.65 -18.65
C TYR A 340 13.99 -28.23 -17.75
N ILE A 341 15.05 -27.67 -18.33
CA ILE A 341 16.17 -27.10 -17.57
C ILE A 341 15.68 -25.94 -16.71
N ASP A 342 14.89 -25.02 -17.25
CA ASP A 342 14.33 -23.88 -16.52
C ASP A 342 13.40 -24.33 -15.38
N TYR A 343 12.58 -25.35 -15.64
CA TYR A 343 11.77 -26.01 -14.62
C TYR A 343 12.65 -26.58 -13.49
N LEU A 344 13.71 -27.30 -13.81
CA LEU A 344 14.62 -27.87 -12.82
C LEU A 344 15.39 -26.80 -12.04
N GLN A 345 15.84 -25.74 -12.70
CA GLN A 345 16.51 -24.60 -12.04
C GLN A 345 15.58 -23.91 -11.05
N THR A 346 14.35 -23.61 -11.47
CA THR A 346 13.35 -22.94 -10.62
C THR A 346 12.98 -23.80 -9.41
N ASN A 347 12.76 -25.10 -9.62
CA ASN A 347 12.43 -26.01 -8.52
C ASN A 347 13.63 -26.27 -7.61
N CYS A 348 14.83 -26.44 -8.15
CA CYS A 348 16.05 -26.59 -7.37
C CYS A 348 16.28 -25.36 -6.48
N TRP A 349 16.12 -24.16 -7.03
CA TRP A 349 16.21 -22.92 -6.26
C TRP A 349 15.20 -22.92 -5.10
N ARG A 350 13.96 -23.33 -5.37
CA ARG A 350 12.90 -23.43 -4.34
C ARG A 350 13.22 -24.46 -3.25
N GLU A 351 13.70 -25.64 -3.62
CA GLU A 351 14.12 -26.69 -2.68
C GLU A 351 15.28 -26.21 -1.80
N LYS A 352 16.27 -25.55 -2.40
CA LYS A 352 17.41 -24.95 -1.68
C LYS A 352 16.94 -23.86 -0.72
N GLN A 353 16.01 -23.02 -1.15
CA GLN A 353 15.42 -21.98 -0.31
C GLN A 353 14.68 -22.60 0.89
N GLN A 354 13.84 -23.60 0.67
CA GLN A 354 13.14 -24.31 1.75
C GLN A 354 14.10 -24.93 2.76
N LYS A 355 15.19 -25.55 2.29
CA LYS A 355 16.23 -26.11 3.16
C LYS A 355 16.93 -25.02 3.95
N SER A 356 17.27 -23.90 3.32
CA SER A 356 17.91 -22.75 3.97
C SER A 356 17.01 -22.15 5.02
N ASP A 357 15.73 -21.94 4.73
CA ASP A 357 14.75 -21.36 5.66
C ASP A 357 14.57 -22.24 6.90
N LEU A 358 14.45 -23.56 6.71
CA LEU A 358 14.39 -24.51 7.82
C LEU A 358 15.68 -24.49 8.66
N THR A 359 16.85 -24.38 8.02
CA THR A 359 18.14 -24.30 8.71
C THR A 359 18.25 -23.00 9.51
N ASN A 360 17.83 -21.88 8.94
CA ASN A 360 17.83 -20.56 9.59
C ASN A 360 16.88 -20.54 10.79
N LEU A 361 15.68 -21.11 10.65
CA LEU A 361 14.73 -21.27 11.76
C LEU A 361 15.27 -22.18 12.85
N ALA A 362 15.90 -23.30 12.49
CA ALA A 362 16.53 -24.20 13.45
C ALA A 362 17.61 -23.49 14.27
N ASN A 363 18.44 -22.66 13.62
CA ASN A 363 19.49 -21.87 14.28
C ASN A 363 18.90 -20.76 15.17
N LEU A 364 17.83 -20.10 14.73
CA LEU A 364 17.16 -19.03 15.48
C LEU A 364 16.55 -19.55 16.78
N TYR A 365 15.83 -20.67 16.71
CA TYR A 365 15.14 -21.26 17.87
C TYR A 365 15.98 -22.31 18.62
N ARG A 366 17.20 -22.62 18.13
CA ARG A 366 18.06 -23.70 18.65
C ARG A 366 17.35 -25.05 18.74
N ASP A 367 16.50 -25.34 17.76
CA ASP A 367 15.70 -26.57 17.69
C ASP A 367 16.38 -27.63 16.81
N GLU A 368 16.88 -28.70 17.43
CA GLU A 368 17.53 -29.81 16.75
C GLU A 368 16.57 -30.62 15.85
N ARG A 369 15.26 -30.62 16.11
CA ARG A 369 14.29 -31.31 15.26
C ARG A 369 14.16 -30.63 13.90
N LEU A 370 14.12 -29.29 13.90
CA LEU A 370 14.10 -28.50 12.66
C LEU A 370 15.39 -28.69 11.85
N LYS A 371 16.53 -28.77 12.54
CA LYS A 371 17.82 -29.03 11.91
C LYS A 371 17.89 -30.42 11.28
N GLN A 372 17.41 -31.45 11.97
CA GLN A 372 17.30 -32.81 11.41
C GLN A 372 16.37 -32.84 10.19
N ARG A 373 15.24 -32.14 10.24
CA ARG A 373 14.31 -32.00 9.11
C ARG A 373 14.93 -31.27 7.92
N ALA A 374 15.71 -30.22 8.16
CA ALA A 374 16.45 -29.52 7.10
C ALA A 374 17.50 -30.43 6.45
N ASN A 375 18.18 -31.25 7.25
CA ASN A 375 19.19 -32.19 6.77
C ASN A 375 18.58 -33.37 6.00
N SER A 376 17.40 -33.85 6.40
CA SER A 376 16.70 -34.94 5.71
C SER A 376 16.00 -34.51 4.43
N LEU A 377 15.88 -33.20 4.18
CA LEU A 377 15.29 -32.68 2.95
C LEU A 377 16.22 -32.97 1.76
N LYS A 378 15.77 -33.89 0.92
CA LYS A 378 16.43 -34.26 -0.34
C LYS A 378 16.14 -33.21 -1.41
N LEU A 379 17.16 -32.86 -2.18
CA LEU A 379 17.09 -31.86 -3.24
C LEU A 379 17.02 -32.57 -4.61
N GLU A 380 15.94 -33.32 -4.83
CA GLU A 380 15.80 -34.22 -5.98
C GLU A 380 15.90 -33.47 -7.32
N ASN A 381 15.33 -32.26 -7.41
CA ASN A 381 15.40 -31.47 -8.64
C ASN A 381 16.80 -30.87 -8.84
N CYS A 382 17.50 -30.50 -7.76
CA CYS A 382 18.90 -30.09 -7.84
C CYS A 382 19.82 -31.23 -8.30
N GLU A 383 19.59 -32.46 -7.82
CA GLU A 383 20.36 -33.63 -8.26
C GLU A 383 20.12 -33.94 -9.74
N LYS A 384 18.87 -33.82 -10.21
CA LYS A 384 18.56 -33.96 -11.64
C LYS A 384 19.27 -32.89 -12.47
N LEU A 385 19.24 -31.63 -12.02
CA LEU A 385 19.92 -30.53 -12.70
C LEU A 385 21.44 -30.75 -12.77
N SER A 386 22.07 -31.21 -11.68
CA SER A 386 23.51 -31.48 -11.68
C SER A 386 23.88 -32.60 -12.65
N ARG A 387 23.07 -33.67 -12.74
CA ARG A 387 23.27 -34.74 -13.72
C ARG A 387 23.17 -34.23 -15.16
N LEU A 388 22.23 -33.34 -15.47
CA LEU A 388 22.13 -32.75 -16.81
C LEU A 388 23.35 -31.90 -17.16
N VAL A 389 23.83 -31.09 -16.22
CA VAL A 389 25.05 -30.28 -16.41
C VAL A 389 26.27 -31.18 -16.64
N GLU A 390 26.36 -32.32 -15.96
CA GLU A 390 27.43 -33.30 -16.18
C GLU A 390 27.35 -33.94 -17.58
N ILE A 391 26.15 -34.25 -18.07
CA ILE A 391 25.94 -34.79 -19.42
C ILE A 391 26.36 -33.77 -20.47
N GLN A 392 25.95 -32.50 -20.33
CA GLN A 392 26.34 -31.41 -21.23
C GLN A 392 27.84 -31.10 -21.22
N ARG A 393 28.56 -31.45 -20.14
CA ARG A 393 30.01 -31.26 -20.05
C ARG A 393 30.81 -32.40 -20.70
N ARG A 394 30.17 -33.54 -20.94
CA ARG A 394 30.79 -34.76 -21.49
C ARG A 394 30.49 -34.99 -22.96
N GLY A 395 29.36 -34.48 -23.46
CA GLY A 395 29.07 -34.32 -24.89
C GLY A 395 29.74 -33.07 -25.42
#